data_AF-A0A2V7P8R6-F1
#
_entry.id   AF-A0A2V7P8R6-F1
#
_cell.length_a   1.000
_cell.length_b   1.000
_cell.length_c   1.000
_cell.angle_alpha   90.00
_cell.angle_beta   90.00
_cell.angle_gamma   90.00
#
_symmetry.space_group_name_H-M   'P 1'
#
loop_
_entity.id
_entity.type
_entity.pdbx_description
1 polymer ?
#
loop_
_entity_poly.entity_id
_entity_poly.type
_entity_poly.pdbx_seq_one_letter_code
_entity_poly.pdbx_strand_id
1 'polypeptide(L)'
;MEDILALVLIFGGGACIALSFSPIGRALADRIRGKSAGTGADELRAEVAEHKQALADELEAVRRELGELAERVDFTERLLAKNRDGERLAPPRG
;
A
#
# COMPACT_ATOMS: atom_id res chain seq x y z
N MET A 1 38.92 -44.54 10.24
CA MET A 1 38.01 -43.39 10.43
C MET A 1 38.42 -42.22 9.55
N GLU A 2 39.73 -41.95 9.46
CA GLU A 2 40.32 -40.91 8.60
C GLU A 2 39.90 -41.02 7.13
N ASP A 3 39.90 -42.23 6.55
CA ASP A 3 39.55 -42.44 5.14
C ASP A 3 38.08 -42.13 4.81
N ILE A 4 37.17 -42.42 5.75
CA ILE A 4 35.75 -42.10 5.62
C ILE A 4 35.56 -40.58 5.66
N LEU A 5 36.30 -39.91 6.54
CA LEU A 5 36.29 -38.46 6.67
C LEU A 5 36.85 -37.80 5.41
N ALA A 6 37.94 -38.33 4.84
CA ALA A 6 38.51 -37.88 3.58
C ALA A 6 37.54 -38.07 2.41
N LEU A 7 36.86 -39.23 2.33
CA LEU A 7 35.85 -39.49 1.31
C LEU A 7 34.65 -38.56 1.43
N VAL A 8 34.13 -38.34 2.64
CA VAL A 8 33.02 -37.41 2.88
C VAL A 8 33.43 -35.97 2.56
N LEU A 9 34.66 -35.56 2.87
CA LEU A 9 35.14 -34.22 2.57
C LEU A 9 35.30 -33.98 1.06
N ILE A 10 35.86 -34.95 0.34
CA ILE A 10 36.10 -34.87 -1.11
C ILE A 10 34.79 -34.97 -1.90
N PHE A 11 33.99 -36.02 -1.65
CA PHE A 11 32.75 -36.23 -2.38
C PHE A 11 31.62 -35.32 -1.89
N GLY A 12 31.51 -35.08 -0.59
CA GLY A 12 30.54 -34.15 -0.02
C GLY A 12 30.86 -32.70 -0.38
N GLY A 13 32.12 -32.28 -0.25
CA GLY A 13 32.57 -30.95 -0.67
C GLY A 13 32.42 -30.75 -2.18
N GLY A 14 32.82 -31.73 -2.98
CA GLY A 14 32.64 -31.71 -4.44
C GLY A 14 31.17 -31.65 -4.86
N ALA A 15 30.29 -32.41 -4.19
CA ALA A 15 28.85 -32.37 -4.43
C ALA A 15 28.23 -31.02 -4.05
N CYS A 16 28.64 -30.40 -2.93
CA CYS A 16 28.17 -29.06 -2.55
C CYS A 16 28.58 -27.99 -3.58
N ILE A 17 29.80 -28.08 -4.10
CA ILE A 17 30.29 -27.16 -5.15
C ILE A 17 29.52 -27.40 -6.46
N ALA A 18 29.37 -28.66 -6.88
CA ALA A 18 28.64 -29.01 -8.10
C ALA A 18 27.17 -28.60 -8.03
N LEU A 19 26.52 -28.75 -6.87
CA LEU A 19 25.15 -28.30 -6.64
C LEU A 19 25.04 -26.77 -6.70
N SER A 20 26.05 -26.03 -6.24
CA SER A 20 26.06 -24.56 -6.28
C SER A 20 26.10 -23.99 -7.70
N PHE A 21 26.73 -24.69 -8.65
CA PHE A 21 26.71 -24.35 -10.08
C PHE A 21 25.54 -24.99 -10.84
N SER A 22 24.75 -25.83 -10.18
CA SER A 22 23.59 -26.49 -10.79
C SER A 22 22.32 -25.62 -10.69
N PRO A 23 21.42 -25.69 -11.68
CA PRO A 23 20.09 -25.06 -11.61
C PRO A 23 19.29 -25.48 -10.36
N ILE A 24 19.54 -26.68 -9.81
CA ILE A 24 18.91 -27.17 -8.59
C ILE A 24 19.38 -26.38 -7.36
N GLY A 25 20.69 -26.13 -7.22
CA GLY A 25 21.21 -25.32 -6.10
C GLY A 25 20.76 -23.87 -6.19
N ARG A 26 20.64 -23.33 -7.41
CA ARG A 26 20.06 -22.00 -7.64
C ARG A 26 18.59 -21.95 -7.20
N ALA A 27 17.79 -22.95 -7.54
CA ALA A 27 16.38 -23.03 -7.12
C ALA A 27 16.22 -23.20 -5.59
N LEU A 28 17.10 -23.97 -4.94
CA LEU A 28 17.09 -24.15 -3.49
C LEU A 28 17.57 -22.87 -2.76
N ALA A 29 18.63 -22.23 -3.26
CA ALA A 29 19.10 -20.95 -2.75
C ALA A 29 18.05 -19.86 -2.94
N ASP A 30 17.35 -19.87 -4.08
CA ASP A 30 16.21 -19.01 -4.35
C ASP A 30 15.09 -19.28 -3.33
N ARG A 31 14.75 -20.54 -3.03
CA ARG A 31 13.73 -20.86 -2.02
C ARG A 31 14.12 -20.43 -0.60
N ILE A 32 15.39 -20.60 -0.22
CA ILE A 32 15.91 -20.22 1.11
C ILE A 32 16.03 -18.70 1.23
N ARG A 33 16.47 -18.03 0.17
CA ARG A 33 16.57 -16.56 0.08
C ARG A 33 15.20 -15.91 -0.12
N GLY A 34 14.13 -16.71 -0.19
CA GLY A 34 12.76 -16.25 -0.32
C GLY A 34 12.50 -15.58 -1.67
N LYS A 35 12.99 -16.13 -2.78
CA LYS A 35 12.77 -15.74 -4.20
C LYS A 35 11.30 -15.87 -4.64
N SER A 36 10.37 -15.44 -3.80
CA SER A 36 9.27 -14.56 -4.23
C SER A 36 9.64 -13.06 -4.04
N ALA A 37 10.74 -12.74 -3.37
CA ALA A 37 11.07 -11.40 -2.88
C ALA A 37 11.91 -10.52 -3.83
N GLY A 38 12.41 -11.04 -4.95
CA GLY A 38 13.31 -10.29 -5.83
C GLY A 38 12.70 -9.75 -7.12
N THR A 39 11.56 -10.29 -7.55
CA THR A 39 10.91 -9.87 -8.81
C THR A 39 9.42 -9.62 -8.53
N GLY A 40 8.76 -10.57 -7.86
CA GLY A 40 7.38 -10.39 -7.41
C GLY A 40 7.21 -9.37 -6.28
N ALA A 41 8.19 -9.18 -5.39
CA ALA A 41 8.05 -8.16 -4.34
C ALA A 41 8.29 -6.73 -4.82
N ASP A 42 9.09 -6.53 -5.87
CA ASP A 42 9.26 -5.20 -6.47
C ASP A 42 8.05 -4.84 -7.34
N GLU A 43 7.48 -5.81 -8.06
CA GLU A 43 6.20 -5.67 -8.76
C GLU A 43 5.05 -5.40 -7.78
N LEU A 44 4.93 -6.17 -6.71
CA LEU A 44 3.94 -5.96 -5.66
C LEU A 44 4.12 -4.61 -4.95
N ARG A 45 5.36 -4.16 -4.74
CA ARG A 45 5.62 -2.81 -4.19
C ARG A 45 5.18 -1.71 -5.14
N ALA A 46 5.41 -1.88 -6.44
CA ALA A 46 4.98 -0.94 -7.46
C ALA A 46 3.44 -0.87 -7.53
N GLU A 47 2.77 -2.02 -7.56
CA GLU A 47 1.31 -2.12 -7.54
C GLU A 47 0.71 -1.50 -6.27
N VAL A 48 1.29 -1.79 -5.10
CA VAL A 48 0.88 -1.18 -3.82
C VAL A 48 1.12 0.35 -3.82
N ALA A 49 2.20 0.83 -4.43
CA ALA A 49 2.46 2.27 -4.53
C ALA A 49 1.45 2.96 -5.47
N GLU A 50 1.12 2.33 -6.59
CA GLU A 50 0.11 2.81 -7.53
C GLU A 50 -1.28 2.87 -6.88
N HIS A 51 -1.70 1.79 -6.20
CA HIS A 51 -2.97 1.79 -5.48
C HIS A 51 -3.03 2.85 -4.38
N LYS A 52 -1.94 3.04 -3.63
CA LYS A 52 -1.86 4.10 -2.62
C LYS A 52 -1.99 5.48 -3.23
N GLN A 53 -1.39 5.71 -4.40
CA GLN A 53 -1.53 6.99 -5.11
C GLN A 53 -2.98 7.19 -5.57
N ALA A 54 -3.60 6.19 -6.19
CA ALA A 54 -4.99 6.27 -6.63
C ALA A 54 -5.95 6.56 -5.46
N LEU A 55 -5.75 5.91 -4.31
CA LEU A 55 -6.50 6.16 -3.08
C LEU A 55 -6.29 7.58 -2.54
N ALA A 56 -5.05 8.10 -2.61
CA ALA A 56 -4.76 9.47 -2.18
C ALA A 56 -5.46 10.49 -3.07
N ASP A 57 -5.45 10.28 -4.38
CA ASP A 57 -6.10 11.14 -5.36
C ASP A 57 -7.63 11.13 -5.18
N GLU A 58 -8.24 9.96 -4.94
CA GLU A 58 -9.67 9.82 -4.66
C GLU A 58 -10.06 10.54 -3.35
N LEU A 59 -9.24 10.40 -2.30
CA LEU A 59 -9.46 11.12 -1.04
C LEU A 59 -9.35 12.63 -1.20
N GLU A 60 -8.43 13.11 -2.04
CA GLU A 60 -8.31 14.54 -2.34
C GLU A 60 -9.55 15.05 -3.08
N ALA A 61 -10.05 14.29 -4.06
CA ALA A 61 -11.28 14.62 -4.77
C ALA A 61 -12.49 14.72 -3.81
N VAL A 62 -12.67 13.73 -2.94
CA VAL A 62 -13.76 13.73 -1.94
C VAL A 62 -13.60 14.90 -0.97
N ARG A 63 -12.38 15.21 -0.52
CA ARG A 63 -12.14 16.37 0.38
C ARG A 63 -12.52 17.69 -0.27
N ARG A 64 -12.28 17.83 -1.58
CA ARG A 64 -12.69 19.02 -2.33
C ARG A 64 -14.21 19.13 -2.40
N GLU A 65 -14.90 18.05 -2.76
CA GLU A 65 -16.37 18.02 -2.81
C GLU A 65 -16.99 18.31 -1.43
N LEU A 66 -16.41 17.78 -0.36
CA LEU A 66 -16.82 18.08 1.01
C LEU A 66 -16.60 19.56 1.37
N GLY A 67 -15.53 20.18 0.89
CA GLY A 67 -15.29 21.62 1.05
C GLY A 67 -16.36 22.46 0.37
N GLU A 68 -16.67 22.17 -0.89
CA GLU A 68 -17.73 22.84 -1.65
C GLU A 68 -19.11 22.64 -1.00
N LEU A 69 -19.37 21.43 -0.48
CA LEU A 69 -20.60 21.14 0.25
C LEU A 69 -20.68 21.92 1.58
N ALA A 70 -19.58 22.02 2.31
CA ALA A 70 -19.51 22.78 3.56
C ALA A 70 -19.79 24.26 3.33
N GLU A 71 -19.26 24.86 2.26
CA GLU A 71 -19.56 26.25 1.89
C GLU A 71 -21.04 26.45 1.56
N ARG A 72 -21.65 25.52 0.81
CA ARG A 72 -23.09 25.57 0.51
C ARG A 72 -23.94 25.47 1.76
N VAL A 73 -23.55 24.59 2.69
CA VAL A 73 -24.24 24.45 3.99
C VAL A 73 -24.12 25.73 4.81
N ASP A 74 -22.91 26.31 4.95
CA ASP A 74 -22.70 27.58 5.65
C ASP A 74 -23.55 28.71 5.02
N PHE A 75 -23.64 28.75 3.69
CA PHE A 75 -24.50 29.72 3.01
C PHE A 75 -25.99 29.53 3.36
N THR A 76 -26.48 28.29 3.40
CA THR A 76 -27.86 27.99 3.79
C THR A 76 -28.13 28.37 5.24
N GLU A 77 -27.18 28.15 6.14
CA GLU A 77 -27.29 28.56 7.55
C GLU A 77 -27.42 30.08 7.67
N ARG A 78 -26.56 30.84 6.98
CA ARG A 78 -26.63 32.31 6.95
C ARG A 78 -27.94 32.82 6.35
N LEU A 79 -28.46 32.19 5.30
CA LEU A 79 -29.76 32.56 4.73
C LEU A 79 -30.92 32.26 5.67
N LEU A 80 -30.89 31.13 6.37
CA LEU A 80 -31.92 30.77 7.34
C LEU A 80 -31.92 31.72 8.55
N ALA A 81 -30.74 32.08 9.05
CA ALA A 81 -30.60 33.08 10.11
C ALA A 81 -31.21 34.43 9.71
N LYS A 82 -30.88 34.93 8.51
CA LYS A 82 -31.46 36.19 7.97
C LYS A 82 -32.98 36.14 7.84
N ASN A 83 -33.55 35.02 7.42
CA ASN A 83 -35.01 34.87 7.34
C ASN A 83 -35.69 34.94 8.71
N ARG A 84 -35.13 34.28 9.74
CA ARG A 84 -35.65 34.37 11.12
C ARG A 84 -35.61 35.79 11.67
N ASP A 85 -34.57 36.56 11.35
CA ASP A 85 -34.48 37.97 11.78
C ASP A 85 -35.52 38.85 11.08
N GLY A 86 -35.77 38.64 9.78
CA GLY A 86 -36.84 39.34 9.05
C GLY A 86 -38.24 39.03 9.58
N GLU A 87 -38.49 37.77 9.98
CA GLU A 87 -39.77 37.35 10.57
C GLU A 87 -40.00 37.95 11.97
N ARG A 88 -38.92 38.13 12.77
CA ARG A 88 -38.98 38.82 14.06
C ARG A 88 -39.19 40.33 13.95
N LEU A 89 -38.82 40.94 12.83
CA LEU A 89 -38.98 42.38 12.57
C LEU A 89 -40.35 42.73 11.96
N ALA A 90 -41.17 41.75 11.59
CA ALA A 90 -42.53 42.00 11.14
C ALA A 90 -43.36 42.58 12.29
N PRO A 91 -44.05 43.73 12.11
CA PRO A 91 -44.82 44.34 13.17
C PRO A 91 -45.95 43.38 13.61
N PRO A 92 -46.31 43.35 14.91
CA PRO A 92 -47.45 42.57 15.36
C PRO A 92 -48.67 43.05 14.58
N ARG A 93 -49.26 42.15 13.80
CA ARG A 93 -50.52 42.41 13.11
C ARG A 93 -51.60 42.55 14.17
N GLY A 94 -51.86 43.79 14.57
CA GLY A 94 -53.06 44.23 15.28
C GLY A 94 -54.15 44.62 14.30
#